data_AF-A0A6P1MKX1-F1
#
_entry.id   AF-A0A6P1MKX1-F1
#
_cell.length_a   1.000
_cell.length_b   1.000
_cell.length_c   1.000
_cell.angle_alpha   90.00
_cell.angle_beta   90.00
_cell.angle_gamma   90.00
#
_symmetry.space_group_name_H-M   'P 1'
#
loop_
_entity.id
_entity.type
_entity.pdbx_description
1 polymer ?
#
loop_
_entity_poly.entity_id
_entity_poly.type
_entity_poly.pdbx_seq_one_letter_code
_entity_poly.pdbx_strand_id
1 'polypeptide(L)'
;MNLNKYLKKELLYSKIFILIGVIAAVTGLIFDYHKEAMLGLTAGFLPTGIGTMFIYKHAGKSPKMVKNIELENEERNIFINTKAGYTAFWVSYWYIFVAVILNSIVNISSQNFLIATLFFMPTVYFLFVFIYHKKY
;
A
#
# COMPACT_ATOMS: atom_id res chain seq x y z
N MET A 1 -21.61 -5.87 -6.74
CA MET A 1 -20.92 -6.28 -5.47
C MET A 1 -21.84 -5.98 -4.28
N ASN A 2 -21.82 -6.77 -3.20
CA ASN A 2 -22.55 -6.41 -1.98
C ASN A 2 -21.73 -5.40 -1.15
N LEU A 3 -22.11 -4.12 -1.18
CA LEU A 3 -21.44 -3.02 -0.49
C LEU A 3 -21.17 -3.32 1.00
N ASN A 4 -22.15 -3.89 1.71
CA ASN A 4 -21.99 -4.23 3.13
C ASN A 4 -20.91 -5.29 3.36
N LYS A 5 -20.77 -6.26 2.43
CA LYS A 5 -19.71 -7.27 2.50
C LYS A 5 -18.33 -6.63 2.27
N TYR A 6 -18.24 -5.70 1.32
CA TYR A 6 -17.01 -4.95 1.04
C TYR A 6 -16.58 -4.10 2.25
N LEU A 7 -17.48 -3.27 2.79
CA LEU A 7 -17.19 -2.43 3.96
C LEU A 7 -16.77 -3.25 5.18
N LYS A 8 -17.41 -4.40 5.43
CA LYS A 8 -17.01 -5.32 6.52
C LYS A 8 -15.60 -5.87 6.31
N LYS A 9 -15.22 -6.17 5.07
CA LYS A 9 -13.88 -6.65 4.71
C LYS A 9 -12.83 -5.58 4.94
N GLU A 10 -13.07 -4.35 4.47
CA GLU A 10 -12.14 -3.22 4.67
C GLU A 10 -11.97 -2.85 6.15
N LEU A 11 -13.06 -2.90 6.93
CA LEU A 11 -12.99 -2.74 8.38
C LEU A 11 -12.20 -3.85 9.08
N LEU A 12 -12.23 -5.08 8.56
CA LEU A 12 -11.39 -6.17 9.07
C LEU A 12 -9.91 -5.90 8.79
N TYR A 13 -9.56 -5.47 7.58
CA TYR A 13 -8.18 -5.08 7.26
C TYR A 13 -7.69 -3.91 8.10
N SER A 14 -8.55 -2.92 8.32
CA SER A 14 -8.25 -1.79 9.21
C SER A 14 -7.87 -2.26 10.61
N LYS A 15 -8.63 -3.22 11.17
CA LYS A 15 -8.33 -3.83 12.48
C LYS A 15 -7.01 -4.60 12.48
N ILE A 16 -6.71 -5.33 11.41
CA ILE A 16 -5.43 -6.06 11.26
C ILE A 16 -4.26 -5.07 11.25
N PHE A 17 -4.36 -3.96 10.51
CA PHE A 17 -3.32 -2.94 10.51
C PHE A 17 -3.13 -2.28 11.88
N ILE A 18 -4.23 -1.96 12.58
CA ILE A 18 -4.13 -1.46 13.97
C ILE A 18 -3.44 -2.49 14.87
N LEU A 19 -3.80 -3.77 14.76
CA LEU A 19 -3.20 -4.84 15.55
C LEU A 19 -1.68 -4.94 15.31
N ILE A 20 -1.25 -4.96 14.05
CA ILE A 20 0.17 -4.99 13.69
C ILE A 20 0.90 -3.75 14.24
N GLY A 21 0.29 -2.56 14.10
CA GLY A 21 0.87 -1.32 14.61
C GLY A 21 1.02 -1.32 16.14
N VAL A 22 0.04 -1.86 16.87
CA VAL A 22 0.08 -1.98 18.34
C VAL A 22 1.11 -3.02 18.79
N ILE A 23 1.18 -4.17 18.12
CA ILE A 23 2.21 -5.18 18.41
C ILE A 23 3.59 -4.57 18.22
N ALA A 24 3.83 -3.90 17.09
CA ALA A 24 5.08 -3.21 16.82
C ALA A 24 5.38 -2.12 17.88
N ALA A 25 4.37 -1.38 18.34
CA ALA A 25 4.56 -0.35 19.36
C ALA A 25 4.99 -0.97 20.69
N VAL A 26 4.36 -2.07 21.09
CA VAL A 26 4.69 -2.80 22.31
C VAL A 26 6.10 -3.38 22.22
N THR A 27 6.42 -4.09 21.14
CA THR A 27 7.75 -4.71 20.98
C THR A 27 8.87 -3.67 20.85
N GLY A 28 8.61 -2.55 20.17
CA GLY A 28 9.59 -1.49 19.97
C GLY A 28 9.79 -0.57 21.18
N LEU A 29 8.71 -0.16 21.86
CA LEU A 29 8.79 0.83 22.94
C LEU A 29 8.99 0.21 24.31
N ILE A 30 8.45 -0.99 24.56
CA ILE A 30 8.50 -1.65 25.88
C ILE A 30 9.69 -2.61 25.95
N PHE A 31 9.89 -3.42 24.91
CA PHE A 31 10.94 -4.45 24.87
C PHE A 31 12.23 -3.99 24.16
N ASP A 32 12.26 -2.76 23.63
CA ASP A 32 13.38 -2.14 22.88
C ASP A 32 13.88 -3.00 21.69
N TYR A 33 13.04 -3.93 21.20
CA TYR A 33 13.39 -4.85 20.12
C TYR A 33 13.36 -4.13 18.78
N HIS A 34 14.53 -3.97 18.13
CA HIS A 34 14.68 -3.23 16.87
C HIS A 34 13.87 -1.93 16.85
N LYS A 35 14.03 -1.12 17.91
CA LYS A 35 13.25 0.07 18.20
C LYS A 35 12.92 0.94 16.98
N GLU A 36 13.92 1.28 16.17
CA GLU A 36 13.74 2.12 14.98
C GLU A 36 12.82 1.48 13.92
N ALA A 37 13.03 0.19 13.64
CA ALA A 37 12.19 -0.54 12.68
C ALA A 37 10.75 -0.71 13.20
N MET A 38 10.59 -1.00 14.49
CA MET A 38 9.29 -1.12 15.13
C MET A 38 8.54 0.21 15.17
N LEU A 39 9.23 1.32 15.45
CA LEU A 39 8.68 2.67 15.35
C LEU A 39 8.20 2.97 13.93
N GLY A 40 8.98 2.59 12.92
CA GLY A 40 8.57 2.72 11.51
C GLY A 40 7.30 1.92 11.20
N LEU A 41 7.21 0.68 11.67
CA LEU A 41 6.00 -0.14 11.53
C LEU A 41 4.80 0.48 12.25
N THR A 42 4.97 0.95 13.49
CA THR A 42 3.92 1.64 14.24
C THR A 42 3.44 2.90 13.50
N ALA A 43 4.38 3.74 13.05
CA ALA A 43 4.05 4.98 12.35
C ALA A 43 3.40 4.75 10.99
N GLY A 44 3.68 3.62 10.31
CA GLY A 44 3.00 3.25 9.07
C GLY A 44 1.63 2.62 9.30
N PHE A 45 1.59 1.51 10.05
CA PHE A 45 0.40 0.66 10.17
C PHE A 45 -0.69 1.27 11.05
N LEU A 46 -0.31 1.94 12.15
CA LEU A 46 -1.27 2.41 13.14
C LEU A 46 -2.11 3.60 12.60
N PRO A 47 -1.52 4.67 12.03
CA PRO A 47 -2.28 5.73 11.39
C PRO A 47 -3.07 5.24 10.17
N THR A 48 -2.50 4.36 9.35
CA THR A 48 -3.21 3.77 8.20
C THR A 48 -4.44 2.99 8.64
N GLY A 49 -4.30 2.13 9.65
CA GLY A 49 -5.41 1.34 10.19
C GLY A 49 -6.50 2.21 10.82
N ILE A 50 -6.13 3.23 11.61
CA ILE A 50 -7.11 4.17 12.19
C ILE A 50 -7.81 4.99 11.09
N GLY A 51 -7.05 5.53 10.14
CA GLY A 51 -7.57 6.34 9.04
C GLY A 51 -8.55 5.56 8.17
N THR A 52 -8.15 4.37 7.72
CA THR A 52 -9.02 3.47 6.94
C THR A 52 -10.27 3.07 7.73
N MET A 53 -10.13 2.75 9.01
CA MET A 53 -11.27 2.43 9.87
C MET A 53 -12.26 3.60 9.95
N PHE A 54 -11.76 4.83 10.11
CA PHE A 54 -12.61 6.02 10.19
C PHE A 54 -13.33 6.27 8.87
N ILE A 55 -12.62 6.19 7.74
CA ILE A 55 -13.17 6.37 6.39
C ILE A 55 -14.29 5.35 6.14
N TYR A 56 -14.03 4.05 6.33
CA TYR A 56 -14.99 3.01 5.97
C TYR A 56 -16.16 2.87 6.94
N LYS A 57 -15.99 3.26 8.22
CA LYS A 57 -17.10 3.33 9.18
C LYS A 57 -18.14 4.41 8.78
N HIS A 58 -17.71 5.46 8.09
CA HIS A 58 -18.57 6.55 7.64
C HIS A 58 -18.96 6.46 6.15
N ALA A 59 -18.26 5.64 5.36
CA ALA A 59 -18.51 5.47 3.92
C ALA A 59 -19.96 5.11 3.59
N GLY A 60 -20.59 4.21 4.37
CA GLY A 60 -21.98 3.81 4.17
C GLY A 60 -23.02 4.91 4.42
N LYS A 61 -22.63 6.03 5.05
CA LYS A 61 -23.51 7.18 5.31
C LYS A 61 -23.40 8.27 4.25
N SER A 62 -22.42 8.17 3.34
CA SER A 62 -22.15 9.18 2.30
C SER A 62 -22.47 8.62 0.91
N PRO A 63 -23.53 9.09 0.23
CA PRO A 63 -23.89 8.63 -1.11
C PRO A 63 -22.75 8.79 -2.13
N LYS A 64 -21.92 9.84 -1.97
CA LYS A 64 -20.75 10.09 -2.82
C LYS A 64 -19.68 9.01 -2.63
N MET A 65 -19.40 8.60 -1.40
CA MET A 65 -18.41 7.54 -1.14
C MET A 65 -18.91 6.18 -1.61
N VAL A 66 -20.21 5.89 -1.42
CA VAL A 66 -20.81 4.66 -1.96
C VAL A 66 -20.65 4.61 -3.47
N LYS A 67 -20.98 5.70 -4.17
CA LYS A 67 -20.79 5.80 -5.62
C LYS A 67 -19.33 5.60 -6.02
N ASN A 68 -18.38 6.17 -5.30
CA ASN A 68 -16.96 5.97 -5.59
C ASN A 68 -16.52 4.50 -5.43
N ILE A 69 -17.00 3.80 -4.40
CA ILE A 69 -16.71 2.37 -4.19
C ILE A 69 -17.32 1.52 -5.33
N GLU A 70 -18.49 1.91 -5.83
CA GLU A 70 -19.09 1.25 -7.00
C GLU A 70 -18.28 1.50 -8.27
N LEU A 71 -17.86 2.75 -8.52
CA LEU A 71 -17.00 3.14 -9.64
C LEU A 71 -15.65 2.40 -9.60
N GLU A 72 -15.08 2.21 -8.41
CA GLU A 72 -13.83 1.45 -8.27
C GLU A 72 -13.95 0.00 -8.76
N ASN A 73 -15.15 -0.57 -8.66
CA ASN A 73 -15.46 -1.94 -9.07
C ASN A 73 -16.02 -2.03 -10.50
N GLU A 74 -16.02 -0.94 -11.26
CA GLU A 74 -16.33 -1.01 -12.69
C GLU A 74 -15.25 -1.78 -13.44
N GLU A 75 -15.66 -2.55 -14.44
CA GLU A 75 -14.76 -3.40 -15.24
C GLU A 75 -13.60 -2.61 -15.83
N ARG A 76 -13.84 -1.37 -16.28
CA ARG A 76 -12.80 -0.47 -16.80
C ARG A 76 -11.75 -0.16 -15.74
N ASN A 77 -12.18 0.16 -14.52
CA ASN A 77 -11.24 0.52 -13.45
C ASN A 77 -10.47 -0.71 -12.97
N ILE A 78 -11.12 -1.88 -12.88
CA ILE A 78 -10.46 -3.17 -12.61
C ILE A 78 -9.41 -3.47 -13.68
N PHE A 79 -9.76 -3.31 -14.96
CA PHE A 79 -8.85 -3.53 -16.08
C PHE A 79 -7.64 -2.58 -16.01
N ILE A 80 -7.87 -1.28 -15.79
CA ILE A 80 -6.81 -0.27 -15.66
C ILE A 80 -5.85 -0.64 -14.53
N ASN A 81 -6.36 -0.92 -13.33
CA ASN A 81 -5.54 -1.25 -12.17
C ASN A 81 -4.79 -2.58 -12.36
N THR A 82 -5.43 -3.59 -12.94
CA THR A 82 -4.79 -4.88 -13.23
C THR A 82 -3.65 -4.72 -14.23
N LYS A 83 -3.87 -3.95 -15.30
CA LYS A 83 -2.86 -3.68 -16.31
C LYS A 83 -1.71 -2.85 -15.74
N ALA A 84 -2.02 -1.80 -14.98
CA ALA A 84 -1.03 -0.98 -14.30
C ALA A 84 -0.18 -1.80 -13.32
N GLY A 85 -0.83 -2.67 -12.53
CA GLY A 85 -0.15 -3.59 -11.62
C GLY A 85 0.80 -4.53 -12.33
N TYR A 86 0.36 -5.16 -13.42
CA TYR A 86 1.21 -6.04 -14.24
C TYR A 86 2.43 -5.32 -14.80
N THR A 87 2.24 -4.12 -15.38
CA THR A 87 3.35 -3.35 -15.94
C THR A 87 4.29 -2.85 -14.85
N ALA A 88 3.76 -2.35 -13.74
CA ALA A 88 4.56 -1.87 -12.61
C ALA A 88 5.37 -3.01 -11.97
N PHE A 89 4.81 -4.22 -11.90
CA PHE A 89 5.54 -5.41 -11.46
C PHE A 89 6.76 -5.68 -12.34
N TRP A 90 6.59 -5.72 -13.67
CA TRP A 90 7.71 -5.97 -14.57
C TRP A 90 8.77 -4.87 -14.54
N VAL A 91 8.36 -3.61 -14.48
CA VAL A 91 9.31 -2.50 -14.34
C VAL A 91 10.10 -2.60 -13.03
N SER A 92 9.41 -2.90 -11.92
CA SER A 92 10.06 -3.08 -10.61
C SER A 92 10.98 -4.30 -10.59
N TYR A 93 10.60 -5.39 -11.27
CA TYR A 93 11.42 -6.59 -11.42
C TYR A 93 12.71 -6.29 -12.17
N TRP A 94 12.62 -5.60 -13.32
CA TRP A 94 13.81 -5.21 -14.09
C TRP A 94 14.70 -4.24 -13.32
N TYR A 95 14.11 -3.30 -12.58
CA TYR A 95 14.84 -2.41 -11.68
C TYR A 95 15.66 -3.21 -10.63
N ILE A 96 15.03 -4.17 -9.94
CA ILE A 96 15.72 -5.01 -8.95
C ILE A 96 16.80 -5.85 -9.63
N PHE A 97 16.51 -6.45 -10.78
CA PHE A 97 17.46 -7.27 -11.52
C PHE A 97 18.73 -6.49 -11.89
N VAL A 98 18.57 -5.26 -12.42
CA VAL A 98 19.71 -4.38 -12.72
C VAL A 98 20.46 -3.99 -11.46
N ALA A 99 19.75 -3.65 -10.38
CA ALA A 99 20.38 -3.31 -9.11
C ALA A 99 21.23 -4.46 -8.54
N VAL A 100 20.77 -5.71 -8.67
CA VAL A 100 21.53 -6.89 -8.24
C VAL A 100 22.80 -7.09 -9.09
N ILE A 101 22.73 -6.93 -10.41
CA ILE A 101 23.91 -7.03 -11.29
C ILE A 101 24.95 -5.95 -10.94
N LEU A 102 24.48 -4.72 -10.68
CA LEU A 102 25.33 -3.57 -10.40
C LEU A 102 25.82 -3.52 -8.95
N ASN A 103 25.39 -4.43 -8.07
CA ASN A 103 25.75 -4.45 -6.66
C ASN A 103 27.27 -4.59 -6.43
N SER A 104 27.99 -5.23 -7.36
CA SER A 104 29.46 -5.34 -7.30
C SER A 104 30.19 -4.07 -7.74
N ILE A 105 29.50 -3.14 -8.39
CA ILE A 105 30.06 -1.91 -8.97
C ILE A 105 29.70 -0.68 -8.13
N VAL A 106 28.50 -0.67 -7.56
CA VAL A 106 27.95 0.47 -6.84
C VAL A 106 27.78 0.11 -5.36
N ASN A 107 28.57 0.77 -4.50
CA ASN A 107 28.50 0.57 -3.06
C ASN A 107 27.36 1.41 -2.45
N ILE A 108 26.14 0.88 -2.47
CA ILE A 108 24.98 1.45 -1.79
C ILE A 108 24.62 0.55 -0.60
N SER A 109 24.34 1.15 0.55
CA SER A 109 23.86 0.37 1.70
C SER A 109 22.50 -0.27 1.39
N SER A 110 22.32 -1.52 1.84
CA SER A 110 21.06 -2.24 1.62
C SER A 110 19.85 -1.48 2.19
N GLN A 111 20.03 -0.75 3.30
CA GLN A 111 18.99 0.08 3.89
C GLN A 111 18.55 1.22 2.96
N ASN A 112 19.50 1.96 2.36
CA ASN A 112 19.16 3.04 1.44
C ASN A 112 18.51 2.51 0.16
N PHE A 113 18.98 1.36 -0.33
CA PHE A 113 18.36 0.69 -1.47
C PHE A 113 16.91 0.25 -1.18
N LEU A 114 16.64 -0.31 0.01
CA LEU A 114 15.29 -0.71 0.41
C LEU A 114 14.36 0.50 0.58
N ILE A 115 14.84 1.59 1.18
CA ILE A 115 14.06 2.84 1.29
C ILE A 115 13.73 3.38 -0.10
N ALA A 116 14.71 3.46 -1.01
CA ALA A 116 14.47 3.91 -2.38
C ALA A 116 13.44 3.01 -3.11
N THR A 117 13.55 1.69 -2.92
CA THR A 117 12.65 0.71 -3.53
C THR A 117 11.22 0.85 -3.02
N LEU A 118 11.05 1.14 -1.71
CA LEU A 118 9.74 1.36 -1.08
C LEU A 118 8.98 2.53 -1.71
N PHE A 119 9.69 3.58 -2.14
CA PHE A 119 9.08 4.70 -2.87
C PHE A 119 8.94 4.46 -4.36
N PHE A 120 9.91 3.76 -4.97
CA PHE A 120 9.93 3.49 -6.40
C PHE A 120 8.73 2.66 -6.85
N MET A 121 8.46 1.53 -6.16
CA MET A 121 7.36 0.62 -6.52
C MET A 121 5.98 1.29 -6.60
N PRO A 122 5.49 2.00 -5.55
CA PRO A 122 4.19 2.67 -5.62
C PRO A 122 4.20 3.82 -6.63
N THR A 123 5.32 4.54 -6.80
CA THR A 123 5.42 5.62 -7.79
C THR A 123 5.21 5.09 -9.20
N VAL A 124 5.85 3.98 -9.55
CA VAL A 124 5.69 3.32 -10.84
C VAL A 124 4.25 2.85 -11.03
N TYR A 125 3.65 2.23 -10.01
CA TYR A 125 2.24 1.81 -10.06
C TYR A 125 1.30 2.99 -10.36
N PHE A 126 1.35 4.06 -9.56
CA PHE A 126 0.46 5.21 -9.75
C PHE A 126 0.70 5.94 -11.07
N LEU A 127 1.95 5.98 -11.54
CA LEU A 127 2.28 6.53 -12.85
C LEU A 127 1.58 5.75 -13.97
N PHE A 128 1.60 4.42 -13.94
CA PHE A 128 0.90 3.61 -14.94
C PHE A 128 -0.63 3.65 -14.79
N VAL A 129 -1.16 3.71 -13.57
CA VAL A 129 -2.59 3.94 -13.34
C VAL A 129 -3.02 5.25 -14.03
N PHE A 130 -2.28 6.34 -13.83
CA PHE A 130 -2.58 7.63 -14.44
C PHE A 130 -2.50 7.60 -15.97
N ILE A 131 -1.47 6.97 -16.53
CA ILE A 131 -1.30 6.82 -17.98
C ILE A 131 -2.47 6.02 -18.58
N TYR A 132 -2.84 4.91 -17.97
CA TYR A 132 -3.91 4.05 -18.48
C TYR A 132 -5.29 4.65 -18.28
N HIS A 133 -5.50 5.45 -17.24
CA HIS A 133 -6.75 6.18 -17.06
C HIS A 133 -6.96 7.28 -18.11
N LYS A 134 -5.89 7.88 -18.63
CA LYS A 134 -5.95 8.81 -19.77
C LYS A 134 -6.13 8.10 -21.11
N LYS A 135 -5.64 6.86 -21.24
CA LYS A 135 -5.61 6.13 -22.51
C LYS A 135 -6.89 5.35 -22.80
N TYR A 136 -7.51 4.77 -21.78
CA TYR A 136 -8.71 3.93 -21.85
C TYR A 136 -9.84 4.62 -21.12
#